data_AF-A0A0B5BHH8-F1
#
_entry.id   AF-A0A0B5BHH8-F1
#
_cell.length_a   1.000
_cell.length_b   1.000
_cell.length_c   1.000
_cell.angle_alpha   90.00
_cell.angle_beta   90.00
_cell.angle_gamma   90.00
#
_symmetry.space_group_name_H-M   'P 1'
#
loop_
_entity.id
_entity.type
_entity.pdbx_description
1 polymer ?
#
loop_
_entity_poly.entity_id
_entity_poly.type
_entity_poly.pdbx_seq_one_letter_code
_entity_poly.pdbx_strand_id
1 'polypeptide(L)'
;MDTTVIDEAIDKYVNERMEKGRKSAAERFLSYAYLRYGGDELNEFLKKVRGLTRYYVDFLTLMENPFKGPELAWLASMITVGAVSCIMMGDEEMRITGIFLFSGTVVHAFSLLRMVAKKWREIGVMIAIYREIIEIVEQEAQSLV
;
A
#
# COMPACT_ATOMS: atom_id res chain seq x y z
N MET A 1 -11.40 -5.58 -25.21
CA MET A 1 -10.39 -4.69 -24.59
C MET A 1 -9.53 -5.47 -23.60
N ASP A 2 -8.22 -5.44 -23.80
CA ASP A 2 -7.21 -6.15 -22.99
C ASP A 2 -7.05 -5.47 -21.61
N THR A 3 -6.94 -6.28 -20.55
CA THR A 3 -6.71 -5.83 -19.17
C THR A 3 -5.36 -5.14 -18.99
N THR A 4 -4.35 -5.49 -19.81
CA THR A 4 -3.01 -4.87 -19.76
C THR A 4 -3.06 -3.37 -20.04
N VAL A 5 -3.92 -2.93 -20.95
CA VAL A 5 -4.06 -1.50 -21.32
C VAL A 5 -4.73 -0.70 -20.21
N ILE A 6 -5.66 -1.33 -19.48
CA ILE A 6 -6.36 -0.73 -18.34
C ILE A 6 -5.38 -0.56 -17.18
N ASP A 7 -4.59 -1.60 -16.92
CA ASP A 7 -3.56 -1.60 -15.89
C ASP A 7 -2.50 -0.52 -16.19
N GLU A 8 -2.03 -0.45 -17.45
CA GLU A 8 -1.11 0.59 -17.90
C GLU A 8 -1.69 2.01 -17.71
N ALA A 9 -2.98 2.21 -17.97
CA ALA A 9 -3.64 3.50 -17.78
C ALA A 9 -3.73 3.88 -16.29
N ILE A 10 -4.01 2.91 -15.42
CA ILE A 10 -4.02 3.10 -13.96
C ILE A 10 -2.61 3.44 -13.47
N ASP A 11 -1.60 2.68 -13.89
CA ASP A 11 -0.20 2.91 -13.52
C ASP A 11 0.31 4.28 -13.98
N LYS A 12 -0.04 4.70 -15.20
CA LYS A 12 0.29 6.05 -15.68
C LYS A 12 -0.37 7.13 -14.83
N TYR A 13 -1.63 6.93 -14.43
CA TYR A 13 -2.29 7.87 -13.52
C TYR A 13 -1.57 7.94 -12.17
N VAL A 14 -1.25 6.79 -11.57
CA VAL A 14 -0.57 6.70 -10.27
C VAL A 14 0.77 7.41 -10.31
N ASN A 15 1.59 7.14 -11.32
CA ASN A 15 2.91 7.76 -11.47
C ASN A 15 2.79 9.28 -11.63
N GLU A 16 1.91 9.75 -12.51
CA GLU A 16 1.67 11.19 -12.70
C GLU A 16 1.13 11.84 -11.41
N ARG A 17 0.27 11.14 -10.68
CA ARG A 17 -0.32 11.62 -9.42
C ARG A 17 0.72 11.81 -8.32
N MET A 18 1.73 10.93 -8.29
CA MET A 18 2.84 10.99 -7.34
C MET A 18 3.84 12.11 -7.68
N GLU A 19 4.03 12.41 -8.97
CA GLU A 19 4.97 13.44 -9.41
C GLU A 19 4.36 14.86 -9.50
N LYS A 20 3.17 14.98 -10.09
CA LYS A 20 2.57 16.27 -10.50
C LYS A 20 1.23 16.58 -9.83
N GLY A 21 0.69 15.65 -9.05
CA GLY A 21 -0.51 15.83 -8.25
C GLY A 21 -1.83 15.53 -8.99
N ARG A 22 -2.94 15.62 -8.24
CA ARG A 22 -4.27 15.12 -8.65
C ARG A 22 -4.79 15.73 -9.94
N LYS A 23 -4.73 17.05 -10.07
CA LYS A 23 -5.34 17.76 -11.21
C LYS A 23 -4.70 17.35 -12.54
N SER A 24 -3.36 17.37 -12.61
CA SER A 24 -2.63 17.01 -13.82
C SER A 24 -2.82 15.53 -14.19
N ALA A 25 -2.83 14.63 -13.20
CA ALA A 25 -3.07 13.21 -13.42
C ALA A 25 -4.50 12.94 -13.95
N ALA A 26 -5.51 13.58 -13.39
CA ALA A 26 -6.89 13.47 -13.83
C ALA A 26 -7.08 13.97 -15.27
N GLU A 27 -6.57 15.16 -15.59
CA GLU A 27 -6.65 15.73 -16.94
C GLU A 27 -5.97 14.83 -17.97
N ARG A 28 -4.77 14.30 -17.66
CA ARG A 28 -4.06 13.36 -18.55
C ARG A 28 -4.80 12.05 -18.73
N PHE A 29 -5.34 11.47 -17.67
CA PHE A 29 -6.08 10.21 -17.72
C PHE A 29 -7.36 10.34 -18.56
N LEU A 30 -8.15 11.39 -18.34
CA LEU A 30 -9.35 11.65 -19.12
C LEU A 30 -9.01 11.95 -20.59
N SER A 31 -8.00 12.79 -20.84
CA SER A 31 -7.54 13.08 -22.20
C SER A 31 -7.13 11.80 -22.94
N TYR A 32 -6.40 10.90 -22.26
CA TYR A 32 -6.05 9.60 -22.82
C TYR A 32 -7.30 8.75 -23.14
N ALA A 33 -8.25 8.68 -22.21
CA ALA A 33 -9.47 7.90 -22.38
C ALA A 33 -10.29 8.41 -23.58
N TYR A 34 -10.51 9.73 -23.66
CA TYR A 34 -11.28 10.37 -24.73
C TYR A 34 -10.61 10.31 -26.10
N LEU A 35 -9.27 10.35 -26.16
CA LEU A 35 -8.54 10.25 -27.43
C LEU A 35 -8.50 8.82 -27.96
N ARG A 36 -8.53 7.83 -27.07
CA ARG A 36 -8.36 6.42 -27.43
C ARG A 36 -9.67 5.67 -27.62
N TYR A 37 -10.74 6.08 -26.93
CA TYR A 37 -12.03 5.40 -26.93
C TYR A 37 -13.15 6.40 -27.23
N GLY A 38 -14.08 6.02 -28.10
CA GLY A 38 -15.23 6.85 -28.48
C GLY A 38 -16.56 6.19 -28.14
N GLY A 39 -17.56 6.99 -27.76
CA GLY A 39 -18.93 6.53 -27.53
C GLY A 39 -19.02 5.40 -26.50
N ASP A 40 -19.64 4.28 -26.86
CA ASP A 40 -19.87 3.15 -25.96
C ASP A 40 -18.58 2.48 -25.46
N GLU A 41 -17.49 2.55 -26.24
CA GLU A 41 -16.18 2.00 -25.83
C GLU A 41 -15.57 2.76 -24.66
N LEU A 42 -15.83 4.08 -24.57
CA LEU A 42 -15.39 4.89 -23.44
C LEU A 42 -16.10 4.46 -22.15
N ASN A 43 -17.41 4.24 -22.22
CA ASN A 43 -18.19 3.74 -21.10
C ASN A 43 -17.71 2.35 -20.64
N GLU A 44 -17.41 1.45 -21.59
CA GLU A 44 -16.85 0.14 -21.27
C GLU A 44 -15.46 0.25 -20.62
N PHE A 45 -14.61 1.16 -21.13
CA PHE A 45 -13.29 1.45 -20.56
C PHE A 45 -13.38 1.95 -19.11
N LEU A 46 -14.16 3.00 -18.88
CA LEU A 46 -14.39 3.57 -17.56
C LEU A 46 -14.94 2.51 -16.58
N LYS A 47 -15.92 1.70 -17.00
CA LYS A 47 -16.48 0.62 -16.18
C LYS A 47 -15.42 -0.41 -15.77
N LYS A 48 -14.51 -0.79 -16.69
CA LYS A 48 -13.46 -1.75 -16.39
C LYS A 48 -12.34 -1.16 -15.53
N VAL A 49 -11.96 0.10 -15.74
CA VAL A 49 -11.05 0.83 -14.84
C VAL A 49 -11.62 0.83 -13.43
N ARG A 50 -12.89 1.19 -13.24
CA ARG A 50 -13.55 1.15 -11.92
C ARG A 50 -13.48 -0.22 -11.27
N GLY A 51 -13.76 -1.28 -12.04
CA GLY A 51 -13.71 -2.66 -11.56
C GLY A 51 -12.32 -3.06 -11.07
N LEU A 52 -11.29 -2.80 -11.88
CA LEU A 52 -9.91 -3.16 -11.57
C LEU A 52 -9.35 -2.33 -10.40
N THR A 53 -9.61 -1.02 -10.39
CA THR A 53 -9.20 -0.14 -9.30
C THR A 53 -9.88 -0.51 -7.98
N ARG A 54 -11.17 -0.88 -7.99
CA ARG A 54 -11.86 -1.39 -6.79
C ARG A 54 -11.21 -2.68 -6.30
N TYR A 55 -10.88 -3.60 -7.20
CA TYR A 55 -10.14 -4.82 -6.84
C TYR A 55 -8.81 -4.49 -6.15
N TYR A 56 -8.05 -3.51 -6.65
CA TYR A 56 -6.81 -3.06 -5.99
C TYR A 56 -7.04 -2.44 -4.62
N VAL A 57 -8.10 -1.65 -4.45
CA VAL A 57 -8.49 -1.11 -3.14
C VAL A 57 -8.81 -2.25 -2.16
N ASP A 58 -9.62 -3.21 -2.57
CA ASP A 58 -10.03 -4.33 -1.71
C ASP A 58 -8.81 -5.18 -1.32
N PHE A 59 -7.93 -5.47 -2.29
CA PHE A 59 -6.67 -6.18 -2.06
C PHE A 59 -5.75 -5.44 -1.08
N LEU A 60 -5.52 -4.14 -1.29
CA LEU A 60 -4.67 -3.34 -0.41
C LEU A 60 -5.27 -3.17 0.99
N THR A 61 -6.60 -3.10 1.10
CA THR A 61 -7.29 -3.02 2.40
C THR A 61 -7.08 -4.32 3.20
N LEU A 62 -7.02 -5.48 2.55
CA LEU A 62 -6.64 -6.73 3.22
C LEU A 62 -5.21 -6.70 3.74
N MET A 63 -4.30 -6.07 2.98
CA MET A 63 -2.89 -5.89 3.31
C MET A 63 -2.63 -4.74 4.29
N GLU A 64 -3.62 -3.88 4.57
CA GLU A 64 -3.48 -2.74 5.46
C GLU A 64 -3.19 -3.16 6.90
N ASN A 65 -3.63 -4.36 7.32
CA ASN A 65 -3.38 -4.84 8.66
C ASN A 65 -1.89 -5.23 8.84
N PRO A 66 -1.10 -4.44 9.60
CA PRO A 66 0.33 -4.67 9.77
C PRO A 66 0.66 -5.94 10.56
N PHE A 67 -0.35 -6.56 11.19
CA PHE A 67 -0.21 -7.73 12.06
C PHE A 67 -0.62 -9.04 11.38
N LYS A 68 -1.02 -9.04 10.10
CA LYS A 68 -1.38 -10.29 9.39
C LYS A 68 -0.21 -10.95 8.66
N GLY A 69 0.97 -10.32 8.67
CA GLY A 69 2.15 -10.76 7.92
C GLY A 69 3.24 -11.44 8.77
N PRO A 70 4.35 -11.84 8.13
CA PRO A 70 5.54 -12.36 8.81
C PRO A 70 6.12 -11.37 9.84
N GLU A 71 5.82 -10.08 9.72
CA GLU A 71 6.20 -9.05 10.68
C GLU A 71 5.65 -9.30 12.09
N LEU A 72 4.44 -9.86 12.24
CA LEU A 72 3.90 -10.23 13.55
C LEU A 72 4.70 -11.37 14.18
N ALA A 73 5.03 -12.40 13.40
CA ALA A 73 5.85 -13.52 13.87
C ALA A 73 7.24 -13.04 14.30
N TRP A 74 7.81 -12.08 13.57
CA TRP A 74 9.08 -11.46 13.92
C TRP A 74 8.98 -10.63 15.21
N LEU A 75 7.91 -9.85 15.37
CA LEU A 75 7.65 -9.09 16.61
C LEU A 75 7.50 -10.01 17.82
N ALA A 76 6.71 -11.08 17.68
CA ALA A 76 6.55 -12.09 18.73
C ALA A 76 7.90 -12.71 19.11
N SER A 77 8.73 -13.05 18.11
CA SER A 77 10.08 -13.58 18.35
C SER A 77 10.96 -12.60 19.12
N MET A 78 10.91 -11.30 18.77
CA MET A 78 11.65 -10.26 19.49
C MET A 78 11.18 -10.11 20.94
N ILE A 79 9.87 -10.23 21.21
CA ILE A 79 9.34 -10.21 22.58
C ILE A 79 9.88 -11.40 23.37
N THR A 80 9.88 -12.61 22.79
CA THR A 80 10.41 -13.81 23.45
C THR A 80 11.90 -13.68 23.75
N VAL A 81 12.71 -13.26 22.77
CA VAL A 81 14.16 -13.05 22.97
C VAL A 81 14.41 -11.96 24.02
N GLY A 82 13.63 -10.88 23.99
CA GLY A 82 13.69 -9.82 25.00
C GLY A 82 13.43 -10.35 26.41
N ALA A 83 12.36 -11.14 26.60
CA ALA A 83 12.05 -11.73 27.89
C ALA A 83 13.17 -12.66 28.40
N VAL A 84 13.71 -13.52 27.53
CA VAL A 84 14.82 -14.42 27.88
C VAL A 84 16.08 -13.62 28.23
N SER A 85 16.39 -12.57 27.48
CA SER A 85 17.56 -11.72 27.76
C SER A 85 17.45 -11.03 29.12
N CYS A 86 16.26 -10.57 29.53
CA CYS A 86 16.02 -10.03 30.88
C CYS A 86 16.26 -11.08 31.98
N ILE A 87 15.85 -12.33 31.76
CA ILE A 87 16.12 -13.43 32.69
C ILE A 87 17.64 -13.67 32.80
N MET A 88 18.35 -13.72 31.67
CA MET A 88 19.80 -13.90 31.64
C MET A 88 20.58 -12.78 32.33
N MET A 89 20.06 -11.55 32.34
CA MET A 89 20.69 -10.43 33.05
C MET A 89 20.68 -10.60 34.58
N GLY A 90 19.78 -11.43 35.11
CA GLY A 90 19.70 -11.76 36.54
C GLY A 90 20.77 -12.75 37.01
N ASP A 91 21.40 -13.48 36.10
CA ASP A 91 22.47 -14.45 36.38
C ASP A 91 23.85 -13.80 36.18
N GLU A 92 24.76 -13.97 37.14
CA GLU A 92 26.11 -13.38 37.08
C GLU A 92 26.94 -13.92 35.92
N GLU A 93 26.81 -15.21 35.58
CA GLU A 93 27.59 -15.82 34.49
C GLU A 93 27.10 -15.35 33.11
N MET A 94 25.80 -15.11 32.98
CA MET A 94 25.14 -14.79 31.70
C MET A 94 24.84 -13.30 31.52
N ARG A 95 25.14 -12.45 32.52
CA ARG A 95 24.74 -11.04 32.54
C ARG A 95 25.14 -10.26 31.30
N ILE A 96 26.41 -10.38 30.89
CA ILE A 96 26.95 -9.68 29.72
C ILE A 96 26.23 -10.13 28.45
N THR A 97 26.03 -11.43 28.28
CA THR A 97 25.28 -12.02 27.15
C THR A 97 23.84 -11.50 27.12
N GLY A 98 23.17 -11.46 28.28
CA GLY A 98 21.83 -10.90 28.42
C GLY A 98 21.75 -9.44 27.99
N ILE A 99 22.72 -8.60 28.40
CA ILE A 99 22.78 -7.18 27.99
C ILE A 99 22.90 -7.05 26.46
N PHE A 100 23.81 -7.79 25.83
CA PHE A 100 24.00 -7.73 24.37
C PHE A 100 22.78 -8.22 23.59
N LEU A 101 22.15 -9.31 24.04
CA LEU A 101 20.93 -9.83 23.42
C LEU A 101 19.79 -8.83 23.55
N PHE A 102 19.61 -8.21 24.73
CA PHE A 102 18.57 -7.21 24.94
C PHE A 102 18.79 -5.98 24.07
N SER A 103 20.00 -5.44 24.01
CA SER A 103 20.30 -4.27 23.19
C SER A 103 20.07 -4.54 21.70
N GLY A 104 20.49 -5.71 21.20
CA GLY A 104 20.22 -6.14 19.83
C GLY A 104 18.72 -6.26 19.56
N THR A 105 17.97 -6.87 20.48
CA THR A 105 16.52 -7.04 20.39
C THR A 105 15.80 -5.69 20.30
N VAL A 106 16.18 -4.72 21.12
CA VAL A 106 15.58 -3.37 21.09
C VAL A 106 15.82 -2.68 19.75
N VAL A 107 17.05 -2.75 19.21
CA VAL A 107 17.39 -2.15 17.90
C VAL A 107 16.59 -2.82 16.78
N HIS A 108 16.50 -4.15 16.77
CA HIS A 108 15.74 -4.88 15.74
C HIS A 108 14.24 -4.65 15.85
N ALA A 109 13.68 -4.60 17.06
CA ALA A 109 12.28 -4.29 17.29
C ALA A 109 11.94 -2.87 16.80
N PHE A 110 12.79 -1.89 17.09
CA PHE A 110 12.59 -0.51 16.61
C PHE A 110 12.67 -0.42 15.06
N SER A 111 13.62 -1.12 14.45
CA SER A 111 13.73 -1.21 12.99
C SER A 111 12.47 -1.80 12.36
N LEU A 112 11.95 -2.89 12.93
CA LEU A 112 10.70 -3.54 12.49
C LEU A 112 9.52 -2.57 12.58
N LEU A 113 9.33 -1.88 13.71
CA LEU A 113 8.25 -0.91 13.88
C LEU A 113 8.32 0.21 12.85
N ARG A 114 9.52 0.74 12.57
CA ARG A 114 9.71 1.78 11.54
C ARG A 114 9.36 1.27 10.15
N MET A 115 9.76 0.05 9.81
CA MET A 115 9.44 -0.57 8.53
C MET A 115 7.93 -0.79 8.38
N VAL A 116 7.28 -1.33 9.40
CA VAL A 116 5.82 -1.55 9.43
C VAL A 116 5.06 -0.24 9.27
N ALA A 117 5.44 0.80 10.03
CA ALA A 117 4.81 2.11 9.92
C ALA A 117 4.97 2.73 8.53
N LYS A 118 6.15 2.57 7.91
CA LYS A 118 6.41 3.04 6.54
C LYS A 118 5.52 2.32 5.53
N LYS A 119 5.45 0.98 5.58
CA LYS A 119 4.60 0.17 4.69
C LYS A 119 3.12 0.52 4.86
N TRP A 120 2.65 0.66 6.10
CA TRP A 120 1.26 1.01 6.37
C TRP A 120 0.89 2.36 5.77
N ARG A 121 1.76 3.36 5.91
CA ARG A 121 1.58 4.67 5.26
C ARG A 121 1.54 4.55 3.74
N GLU A 122 2.45 3.79 3.13
CA GLU A 122 2.51 3.59 1.68
C GLU A 122 1.23 2.92 1.15
N ILE A 123 0.73 1.88 1.83
CA ILE A 123 -0.55 1.22 1.51
C ILE A 123 -1.70 2.22 1.61
N GLY A 124 -1.77 3.01 2.69
CA GLY A 124 -2.83 4.01 2.87
C GLY A 124 -2.83 5.08 1.78
N VAL A 125 -1.65 5.55 1.36
CA VAL A 125 -1.51 6.49 0.24
C VAL A 125 -1.99 5.86 -1.07
N MET A 126 -1.60 4.62 -1.35
CA MET A 126 -2.03 3.91 -2.56
C MET A 126 -3.55 3.68 -2.60
N ILE A 127 -4.16 3.28 -1.47
CA ILE A 127 -5.62 3.17 -1.36
C ILE A 127 -6.29 4.51 -1.66
N ALA A 128 -5.76 5.62 -1.15
CA ALA A 128 -6.29 6.94 -1.42
C ALA A 128 -6.23 7.29 -2.91
N ILE A 129 -5.09 7.05 -3.57
CA ILE A 129 -4.93 7.29 -5.01
C ILE A 129 -5.91 6.45 -5.84
N TYR A 130 -6.06 5.17 -5.52
CA TYR A 130 -7.03 4.33 -6.23
C TYR A 130 -8.48 4.77 -6.00
N ARG A 131 -8.83 5.25 -4.80
CA ARG A 131 -10.15 5.85 -4.57
C ARG A 131 -10.36 7.13 -5.39
N GLU A 132 -9.32 7.95 -5.58
CA GLU A 132 -9.40 9.12 -6.45
C GLU A 132 -9.72 8.73 -7.91
N ILE A 133 -9.13 7.65 -8.44
CA ILE A 133 -9.44 7.15 -9.78
C ILE A 133 -10.92 6.73 -9.86
N ILE A 134 -11.42 6.00 -8.86
CA ILE A 134 -12.84 5.60 -8.81
C ILE A 134 -13.75 6.83 -8.83
N GLU A 135 -13.43 7.87 -8.05
CA GLU A 135 -14.19 9.12 -7.99
C GLU A 135 -14.23 9.81 -9.36
N ILE A 136 -13.08 9.92 -10.04
CA ILE A 136 -12.99 10.53 -11.39
C ILE A 136 -13.85 9.74 -12.38
N VAL A 137 -13.74 8.42 -12.36
CA VAL A 137 -14.50 7.55 -13.26
C VAL A 137 -16.00 7.62 -12.99
N GLU A 138 -16.42 7.71 -11.73
CA GLU A 138 -17.83 7.86 -11.37
C GLU A 138 -18.40 9.22 -11.78
N GLN A 139 -17.63 10.30 -11.63
CA GLN A 139 -18.02 11.63 -12.10
C GLN A 139 -18.19 11.65 -13.62
N GLU A 140 -17.26 11.04 -14.37
CA GLU A 140 -17.34 10.99 -15.83
C GLU A 140 -18.45 10.05 -16.32
N ALA A 141 -18.70 8.94 -15.64
CA ALA A 141 -19.82 8.06 -15.98
C ALA A 141 -21.18 8.75 -15.78
N GLN A 142 -21.29 9.72 -14.87
CA GLN A 142 -22.50 10.52 -14.66
C GLN A 142 -22.67 11.63 -15.70
N SER A 143 -21.59 12.16 -16.26
CA SER A 143 -21.66 13.20 -17.32
C SER A 143 -22.03 12.61 -18.70
N LEU A 144 -21.80 11.31 -18.90
CA LEU A 144 -22.07 10.57 -20.14
C LEU A 144 -23.48 9.96 -20.23
N VAL A 145 -24.30 10.08 -19.18
CA VAL A 145 -25.71 9.63 -19.09
C VAL A 145 -26.64 10.81 -19.34
#